data_AF-A0A7Y0DHQ9-F1
#
_entry.id   AF-A0A7Y0DHQ9-F1
#
_cell.length_a   1.000
_cell.length_b   1.000
_cell.length_c   1.000
_cell.angle_alpha   90.00
_cell.angle_beta   90.00
_cell.angle_gamma   90.00
#
_symmetry.space_group_name_H-M   'P 1'
#
loop_
_entity.id
_entity.type
_entity.pdbx_description
1 polymer ?
#
loop_
_entity_poly.entity_id
_entity_poly.type
_entity_poly.pdbx_seq_one_letter_code
_entity_poly.pdbx_strand_id
1 'polypeptide(L)'
;MTPFFDPSRCPSCSAQLPPNPVRCPSCGVDLTGPTVTELVSTLRRADALVTRMRADVDVAAVPQLRAAVGQQPDASVGPPAVRLPIGLPDVSPARSWFAGRSVGVILLVLGALCVLAAGAVFIAVAWMQLTLVVRGLILIVITAGFGLSAQLALRRGLQATAEVMAVIASGMFVLDVAAARRAGLPGLADLSTAPYEIVAGVLLAAAAGGAAFTVRRQRHWLWTLDGAVAFGMARAAVGTLRLSSHDYALSSVTLVVVTSLLYVAFVRIRFPIAMWSALGVVCGAWMIAVAVGAGDAANHVGGDLGRVAASWPALTAALVAGLWSTLLTPLAPRRIASWMCLSPVLLVFEIVGWSHGWVVGCFVMLVGYVVAALASDRVGGTWASAVAGSALVLGLSAVFGLLPTAVELATRMGLALDGAWRAPRGLPFDLVPGDVGPWLLPLTALVVLAVLPQIRIDGERFSLDQRVIAGVFLATLGVLPMLYGAGFWLSMLALVMVAAVLLGAARLWRNDHLLLLAWAPLVIIRLCSYYIDPVHDDLADPLAWTLFAAVCLAWALSERRRMVRAGFLVAAGLFALAGVAQWLDFAQAPRSIHGFVIVASGSLGMVASQSLVRTAINVETTPPA
;
A
#
# COMPACT_ATOMS: atom_id res chain seq x y z
N MET A 1 -33.71 23.68 10.44
CA MET A 1 -32.28 23.67 10.86
C MET A 1 -31.88 25.10 11.17
N THR A 2 -31.24 25.33 12.30
CA THR A 2 -30.68 26.63 12.67
C THR A 2 -29.45 26.94 11.80
N PRO A 3 -29.22 28.20 11.39
CA PRO A 3 -27.98 28.58 10.70
C PRO A 3 -26.75 28.28 11.56
N PHE A 4 -25.60 28.02 10.93
CA PHE A 4 -24.33 27.83 11.62
C PHE A 4 -23.90 29.11 12.33
N PHE A 5 -24.20 30.28 11.76
CA PHE A 5 -24.02 31.56 12.41
C PHE A 5 -25.34 32.07 13.02
N ASP A 6 -25.39 32.14 14.35
CA ASP A 6 -26.46 32.80 15.12
C ASP A 6 -25.88 33.98 15.90
N PRO A 7 -26.22 35.25 15.56
CA PRO A 7 -25.67 36.42 16.23
C PRO A 7 -26.09 36.52 17.71
N SER A 8 -27.12 35.78 18.13
CA SER A 8 -27.59 35.75 19.51
C SER A 8 -26.88 34.71 20.38
N ARG A 9 -25.92 33.94 19.82
CA ARG A 9 -25.20 32.88 20.54
C ARG A 9 -23.69 32.99 20.39
N CYS A 10 -22.97 32.62 21.44
CA CYS A 10 -21.52 32.55 21.39
C CYS A 10 -21.05 31.40 20.49
N PRO A 11 -20.15 31.63 19.51
CA PRO A 11 -19.68 30.58 18.61
C PRO A 11 -18.79 29.52 19.31
N SER A 12 -18.29 29.82 20.52
CA SER A 12 -17.45 28.90 21.29
C SER A 12 -18.26 28.00 22.23
N CYS A 13 -19.13 28.58 23.07
CA CYS A 13 -19.85 27.83 24.11
C CYS A 13 -21.36 27.71 23.85
N SER A 14 -21.89 28.29 22.78
CA SER A 14 -23.32 28.33 22.42
C SER A 14 -24.25 29.02 23.42
N ALA A 15 -23.71 29.70 24.44
CA ALA A 15 -24.48 30.51 25.39
C ALA A 15 -25.13 31.71 24.71
N GLN A 16 -26.30 32.12 25.19
CA GLN A 16 -27.04 33.27 24.67
C GLN A 16 -26.32 34.58 25.02
N LEU A 17 -26.20 35.46 24.04
CA LEU A 17 -25.45 36.71 24.13
C LEU A 17 -26.40 37.89 24.40
N PRO A 18 -26.06 38.81 25.32
CA PRO A 18 -26.76 40.09 25.45
C PRO A 18 -26.50 40.98 24.22
N PRO A 19 -27.31 42.03 23.98
CA PRO A 19 -27.07 42.96 22.88
C PRO A 19 -25.69 43.66 23.02
N ASN A 20 -24.91 43.66 21.94
CA ASN A 20 -23.55 44.24 21.83
C ASN A 20 -22.53 43.73 22.87
N PRO A 21 -22.26 42.41 22.95
CA PRO A 21 -21.34 41.85 23.92
C PRO A 21 -19.89 42.04 23.46
N VAL A 22 -19.05 42.64 24.30
CA VAL A 22 -17.59 42.66 24.07
C VAL A 22 -16.97 41.30 24.40
N ARG A 23 -17.49 40.62 25.43
CA ARG A 23 -17.07 39.29 25.86
C ARG A 23 -18.26 38.39 26.12
N CYS A 24 -18.09 37.09 25.91
CA CYS A 24 -19.11 36.12 26.30
C CYS A 24 -19.18 36.00 27.84
N PRO A 25 -20.36 36.14 28.47
CA PRO A 25 -20.48 36.02 29.92
C PRO A 25 -20.27 34.59 30.45
N SER A 26 -20.46 33.55 29.62
CA SER A 26 -20.24 32.16 30.03
C SER A 26 -18.78 31.72 29.93
N CYS A 27 -18.12 31.96 28.79
CA CYS A 27 -16.78 31.41 28.54
C CYS A 27 -15.66 32.46 28.52
N GLY A 28 -15.98 33.75 28.66
CA GLY A 28 -15.00 34.83 28.73
C GLY A 28 -14.29 35.17 27.40
N VAL A 29 -14.64 34.50 26.30
CA VAL A 29 -14.05 34.76 24.97
C VAL A 29 -14.32 36.19 24.53
N ASP A 30 -13.28 36.86 24.06
CA ASP A 30 -13.37 38.19 23.45
C ASP A 30 -13.98 38.09 22.07
N LEU A 31 -15.12 38.76 21.87
CA LEU A 31 -15.91 38.72 20.64
C LEU A 31 -15.51 39.81 19.63
N THR A 32 -14.56 40.68 19.99
CA THR A 32 -14.15 41.82 19.17
C THR A 32 -12.82 41.62 18.43
N GLY A 33 -12.11 40.53 18.72
CA GLY A 33 -10.80 40.24 18.12
C GLY A 33 -10.83 39.83 16.64
N PRO A 34 -9.70 39.98 15.91
CA PRO A 34 -9.61 39.64 14.49
C PRO A 34 -9.93 38.16 14.21
N THR A 35 -9.58 37.26 15.13
CA THR A 35 -9.89 35.82 15.03
C THR A 35 -11.39 35.56 15.06
N VAL A 36 -12.16 36.32 15.84
CA VAL A 36 -13.62 36.19 15.86
C VAL A 36 -14.22 36.72 14.57
N THR A 37 -13.70 37.81 14.02
CA THR A 37 -14.11 38.31 12.71
C THR A 37 -13.86 37.27 11.61
N GLU A 38 -12.71 36.61 11.60
CA GLU A 38 -12.39 35.52 10.67
C GLU A 38 -13.34 34.32 10.85
N LEU A 39 -13.59 33.90 12.09
CA LEU A 39 -14.52 32.83 12.41
C LEU A 39 -15.95 33.15 11.94
N VAL A 40 -16.45 34.35 12.23
CA VAL A 40 -17.77 34.82 11.81
C VAL A 40 -17.88 34.85 10.28
N SER A 41 -16.84 35.31 9.58
CA SER A 41 -16.82 35.30 8.11
C SER A 41 -16.88 33.88 7.54
N THR A 42 -16.19 32.94 8.19
CA THR A 42 -16.16 31.52 7.80
C THR A 42 -17.51 30.86 8.02
N LEU A 43 -18.16 31.10 9.17
CA LEU A 43 -19.49 30.56 9.49
C LEU A 43 -20.56 31.11 8.53
N ARG A 44 -20.53 32.41 8.21
CA ARG A 44 -21.43 33.00 7.20
C ARG A 44 -21.21 32.41 5.80
N ARG A 45 -19.96 32.15 5.43
CA ARG A 45 -19.63 31.49 4.16
C ARG A 45 -20.19 30.06 4.12
N ALA A 46 -20.11 29.32 5.23
CA ALA A 46 -20.70 27.99 5.35
C ALA A 46 -22.24 28.02 5.18
N ASP A 47 -22.93 28.98 5.81
CA ASP A 47 -24.37 29.16 5.65
C ASP A 47 -24.76 29.48 4.19
N ALA A 48 -23.98 30.30 3.51
CA ALA A 48 -24.20 30.62 2.09
C ALA A 48 -24.05 29.38 1.19
N LEU A 49 -23.05 28.52 1.45
CA LEU A 49 -22.84 27.28 0.69
C LEU A 49 -23.99 26.28 0.90
N VAL A 50 -24.47 26.13 2.14
CA VAL A 50 -25.62 25.26 2.43
C VAL A 50 -26.90 25.75 1.77
N THR A 51 -27.09 27.07 1.73
CA THR A 51 -28.23 27.67 1.04
C THR A 51 -28.17 27.39 -0.47
N ARG A 52 -26.98 27.49 -1.09
CA ARG A 52 -26.78 27.15 -2.51
C ARG A 52 -27.06 25.67 -2.79
N MET A 53 -26.51 24.76 -1.98
CA MET A 53 -26.76 23.32 -2.15
C MET A 53 -28.24 22.96 -2.07
N ARG A 54 -29.03 23.66 -1.25
CA ARG A 54 -30.48 23.44 -1.19
C ARG A 54 -31.20 23.94 -2.44
N ALA A 55 -30.83 25.12 -2.94
CA ALA A 55 -31.37 25.63 -4.18
C ALA A 55 -31.09 24.66 -5.35
N ASP A 56 -29.90 24.05 -5.40
CA ASP A 56 -29.55 23.06 -6.42
C ASP A 56 -30.41 21.78 -6.33
N VAL A 57 -30.71 21.31 -5.10
CA VAL A 57 -31.61 20.17 -4.87
C VAL A 57 -33.05 20.48 -5.26
N ASP A 58 -33.54 21.67 -4.94
CA ASP A 58 -34.91 22.09 -5.27
C ASP A 58 -35.11 22.25 -6.79
N VAL A 59 -34.08 22.69 -7.52
CA VAL A 59 -34.10 22.74 -8.99
C VAL A 59 -34.11 21.34 -9.61
N ALA A 60 -33.38 20.38 -9.01
CA ALA A 60 -33.34 19.00 -9.50
C ALA A 60 -34.63 18.21 -9.19
N ALA A 61 -35.42 18.63 -8.21
CA ALA A 61 -36.62 17.92 -7.75
C ALA A 61 -37.89 18.23 -8.56
N VAL A 62 -37.85 19.07 -9.58
CA VAL A 62 -39.01 19.33 -10.47
C VAL A 62 -39.22 18.12 -11.40
N PRO A 63 -40.31 17.33 -11.25
CA PRO A 63 -40.53 16.17 -12.09
C PRO A 63 -40.86 16.63 -13.52
N GLN A 64 -40.09 16.15 -14.50
CA GLN A 64 -40.47 16.20 -15.92
C GLN A 64 -41.63 15.23 -16.17
N LEU A 65 -42.82 15.60 -15.71
CA LEU A 65 -44.05 14.87 -16.01
C LEU A 65 -44.60 15.39 -17.34
N ARG A 66 -44.10 14.86 -18.47
CA ARG A 66 -44.82 14.90 -19.76
C ARG A 66 -44.28 13.88 -20.79
N ALA A 67 -45.22 13.05 -21.23
CA ALA A 67 -45.34 12.37 -22.53
C ALA A 67 -44.51 11.11 -22.80
N ALA A 68 -45.12 9.95 -22.50
CA ALA A 68 -45.09 8.78 -23.40
C ALA A 68 -46.40 7.99 -23.25
N VAL A 69 -47.45 8.49 -23.92
CA VAL A 69 -48.65 7.74 -24.27
C VAL A 69 -48.33 6.96 -25.56
N GLY A 70 -48.64 5.67 -25.56
CA GLY A 70 -48.90 4.89 -26.77
C GLY A 70 -47.80 3.90 -27.17
N GLN A 71 -48.00 2.62 -26.85
CA GLN A 71 -48.28 1.59 -27.87
C GLN A 71 -48.33 0.19 -27.21
N GLN A 72 -49.54 -0.34 -27.19
CA GLN A 72 -49.86 -1.73 -26.93
C GLN A 72 -50.23 -2.36 -28.27
N PRO A 73 -49.54 -3.42 -28.74
CA PRO A 73 -50.06 -4.27 -29.80
C PRO A 73 -50.69 -5.52 -29.19
N ASP A 74 -51.95 -5.73 -29.58
CA ASP A 74 -52.74 -6.93 -29.37
C ASP A 74 -52.18 -8.17 -30.10
N ALA A 75 -52.51 -9.32 -29.49
CA ALA A 75 -52.85 -10.62 -30.07
C ALA A 75 -51.96 -11.23 -31.17
N SER A 76 -51.37 -12.39 -30.86
CA SER A 76 -51.18 -13.45 -31.86
C SER A 76 -51.55 -14.83 -31.29
N VAL A 77 -52.33 -15.52 -32.10
CA VAL A 77 -53.01 -16.80 -31.93
C VAL A 77 -52.00 -17.96 -31.94
N GLY A 78 -52.24 -18.99 -31.11
CA GLY A 78 -51.37 -20.17 -31.02
C GLY A 78 -51.54 -21.20 -32.15
N PRO A 79 -50.66 -22.22 -32.20
CA PRO A 79 -50.97 -23.53 -32.77
C PRO A 79 -50.81 -24.69 -31.74
N PRO A 80 -51.39 -25.87 -32.02
CA PRO A 80 -51.56 -26.94 -31.04
C PRO A 80 -50.30 -27.79 -30.80
N ALA A 81 -50.32 -28.46 -29.65
CA ALA A 81 -49.28 -29.31 -29.10
C ALA A 81 -48.89 -30.49 -30.00
N VAL A 82 -47.57 -30.68 -30.17
CA VAL A 82 -46.97 -31.97 -30.54
C VAL A 82 -46.16 -32.46 -29.33
N ARG A 83 -46.64 -33.53 -28.70
CA ARG A 83 -45.91 -34.24 -27.64
C ARG A 83 -44.89 -35.19 -28.29
N LEU A 84 -43.60 -34.91 -28.11
CA LEU A 84 -42.51 -35.84 -28.38
C LEU A 84 -41.94 -36.34 -27.04
N PRO A 85 -41.85 -37.66 -26.78
CA PRO A 85 -41.20 -38.19 -25.61
C PRO A 85 -39.68 -38.21 -25.84
N ILE A 86 -39.01 -37.11 -25.51
CA ILE A 86 -37.55 -37.03 -25.47
C ILE A 86 -37.16 -37.08 -23.99
N GLY A 87 -36.50 -38.17 -23.59
CA GLY A 87 -35.87 -38.30 -22.28
C GLY A 87 -34.76 -37.27 -22.14
N LEU A 88 -35.08 -36.12 -21.55
CA LEU A 88 -34.12 -35.13 -21.13
C LEU A 88 -33.32 -35.69 -19.94
N PRO A 89 -31.98 -35.60 -19.95
CA PRO A 89 -31.17 -35.94 -18.79
C PRO A 89 -31.60 -35.06 -17.61
N ASP A 90 -31.64 -35.66 -16.42
CA ASP A 90 -32.01 -35.02 -15.16
C ASP A 90 -31.04 -33.86 -14.88
N VAL A 91 -31.38 -32.66 -15.37
CA VAL A 91 -30.69 -31.42 -15.04
C VAL A 91 -31.03 -31.13 -13.60
N SER A 92 -30.22 -31.67 -12.68
CA SER A 92 -30.22 -31.27 -11.28
C SER A 92 -30.20 -29.74 -11.26
N PRO A 93 -31.26 -29.07 -10.76
CA PRO A 93 -31.31 -27.62 -10.76
C PRO A 93 -30.11 -27.14 -9.98
N ALA A 94 -29.19 -26.45 -10.65
CA ALA A 94 -28.08 -25.77 -10.01
C ALA A 94 -28.71 -24.78 -9.03
N ARG A 95 -28.83 -25.19 -7.76
CA ARG A 95 -29.33 -24.36 -6.67
C ARG A 95 -28.43 -23.15 -6.62
N SER A 96 -28.90 -22.04 -7.18
CA SER A 96 -28.25 -20.76 -7.12
C SER A 96 -28.31 -20.30 -5.66
N TRP A 97 -27.27 -20.66 -4.91
CA TRP A 97 -27.14 -20.44 -3.47
C TRP A 97 -27.23 -18.95 -3.06
N PHE A 98 -27.22 -18.06 -4.05
CA PHE A 98 -27.25 -16.60 -3.90
C PHE A 98 -28.59 -15.93 -4.24
N ALA A 99 -29.50 -16.56 -5.00
CA ALA A 99 -30.65 -15.85 -5.57
C ALA A 99 -31.79 -15.54 -4.57
N GLY A 100 -31.89 -16.29 -3.46
CA GLY A 100 -32.93 -16.07 -2.43
C GLY A 100 -32.43 -15.52 -1.09
N ARG A 101 -31.10 -15.44 -0.89
CA ARG A 101 -30.50 -15.16 0.44
C ARG A 101 -30.23 -13.67 0.68
N SER A 102 -30.27 -12.83 -0.35
CA SER A 102 -29.89 -11.41 -0.23
C SER A 102 -30.91 -10.57 0.55
N VAL A 103 -32.21 -10.73 0.30
CA VAL A 103 -33.25 -9.88 0.91
C VAL A 103 -33.31 -10.09 2.43
N GLY A 104 -33.31 -11.35 2.88
CA GLY A 104 -33.30 -11.66 4.31
C GLY A 104 -32.05 -11.15 5.02
N VAL A 105 -30.87 -11.27 4.40
CA VAL A 105 -29.63 -10.73 4.97
C VAL A 105 -29.64 -9.21 5.02
N ILE A 106 -30.12 -8.54 3.97
CA ILE A 106 -30.22 -7.07 3.93
C ILE A 106 -31.18 -6.58 5.03
N LEU A 107 -32.37 -7.17 5.16
CA LEU A 107 -33.33 -6.80 6.21
C LEU A 107 -32.76 -7.05 7.61
N LEU A 108 -31.99 -8.12 7.79
CA LEU A 108 -31.40 -8.47 9.08
C LEU A 108 -30.23 -7.53 9.43
N VAL A 109 -29.38 -7.17 8.46
CA VAL A 109 -28.34 -6.14 8.62
C VAL A 109 -28.94 -4.76 8.88
N LEU A 110 -29.99 -4.40 8.15
CA LEU A 110 -30.70 -3.14 8.33
C LEU A 110 -31.39 -3.07 9.71
N GLY A 111 -31.99 -4.17 10.15
CA GLY A 111 -32.55 -4.30 11.49
C GLY A 111 -31.49 -4.13 12.58
N ALA A 112 -30.32 -4.75 12.41
CA ALA A 112 -29.19 -4.58 13.33
C ALA A 112 -28.68 -3.13 13.39
N LEU A 113 -28.55 -2.47 12.23
CA LEU A 113 -28.20 -1.06 12.13
C LEU A 113 -29.25 -0.16 12.79
N CYS A 114 -30.54 -0.45 12.58
CA CYS A 114 -31.63 0.27 13.25
C CYS A 114 -31.58 0.11 14.77
N VAL A 115 -31.33 -1.10 15.29
CA VAL A 115 -31.19 -1.35 16.73
C VAL A 115 -29.96 -0.61 17.29
N LEU A 116 -28.84 -0.60 16.59
CA LEU A 116 -27.65 0.17 16.97
C LEU A 116 -27.92 1.68 16.99
N ALA A 117 -28.59 2.20 15.95
CA ALA A 117 -28.96 3.60 15.88
C ALA A 117 -29.96 3.99 16.99
N ALA A 118 -30.99 3.17 17.22
CA ALA A 118 -31.95 3.36 18.30
C ALA A 118 -31.27 3.32 19.67
N GLY A 119 -30.35 2.38 19.89
CA GLY A 119 -29.51 2.32 21.08
C GLY A 119 -28.70 3.60 21.28
N ALA A 120 -28.03 4.10 20.23
CA ALA A 120 -27.26 5.34 20.28
C ALA A 120 -28.14 6.57 20.61
N VAL A 121 -29.33 6.67 20.02
CA VAL A 121 -30.30 7.75 20.31
C VAL A 121 -30.84 7.64 21.72
N PHE A 122 -31.22 6.44 22.17
CA PHE A 122 -31.69 6.20 23.54
C PHE A 122 -30.62 6.60 24.56
N ILE A 123 -29.37 6.20 24.31
CA ILE A 123 -28.22 6.60 25.13
C ILE A 123 -28.08 8.13 25.14
N ALA A 124 -28.21 8.79 23.99
CA ALA A 124 -28.11 10.24 23.90
C ALA A 124 -29.22 10.97 24.69
N VAL A 125 -30.46 10.48 24.67
CA VAL A 125 -31.62 11.15 25.29
C VAL A 125 -31.78 10.82 26.78
N ALA A 126 -31.67 9.55 27.16
CA ALA A 126 -31.82 9.12 28.55
C ALA A 126 -30.67 9.60 29.46
N TRP A 127 -29.60 10.14 28.85
CA TRP A 127 -28.38 10.56 29.52
C TRP A 127 -28.45 11.86 30.32
N MET A 128 -29.58 12.56 30.42
CA MET A 128 -29.59 13.78 31.25
C MET A 128 -29.96 13.51 32.72
N GLN A 129 -30.68 12.43 33.03
CA GLN A 129 -31.30 12.25 34.36
C GLN A 129 -30.73 11.09 35.21
N LEU A 130 -29.99 10.14 34.64
CA LEU A 130 -29.49 8.96 35.37
C LEU A 130 -28.14 9.24 36.06
N THR A 131 -27.80 8.54 37.14
CA THR A 131 -26.42 8.60 37.67
C THR A 131 -25.45 7.81 36.79
N LEU A 132 -24.15 8.14 36.85
CA LEU A 132 -23.11 7.50 36.04
C LEU A 132 -23.05 5.98 36.24
N VAL A 133 -23.21 5.53 37.49
CA VAL A 133 -23.23 4.10 37.86
C VAL A 133 -24.40 3.38 37.21
N VAL A 134 -25.61 3.95 37.28
CA VAL A 134 -26.81 3.33 36.70
C VAL A 134 -26.70 3.26 35.17
N ARG A 135 -26.19 4.31 34.52
CA ARG A 135 -25.95 4.32 33.07
C ARG A 135 -24.98 3.21 32.65
N GLY A 136 -23.85 3.10 33.34
CA GLY A 136 -22.84 2.08 33.06
C GLY A 136 -23.40 0.67 33.25
N LEU A 137 -24.15 0.44 34.33
CA LEU A 137 -24.77 -0.86 34.60
C LEU A 137 -25.79 -1.25 33.51
N ILE A 138 -26.65 -0.32 33.08
CA ILE A 138 -27.62 -0.58 31.99
C ILE A 138 -26.90 -0.97 30.70
N LEU A 139 -25.86 -0.22 30.33
CA LEU A 139 -25.06 -0.51 29.12
C LEU A 139 -24.41 -1.89 29.18
N ILE A 140 -23.74 -2.21 30.30
CA ILE A 140 -23.12 -3.51 30.52
C ILE A 140 -24.15 -4.64 30.41
N VAL A 141 -25.32 -4.49 31.04
CA VAL A 141 -26.39 -5.51 31.00
C VAL A 141 -26.90 -5.72 29.58
N ILE A 142 -27.12 -4.64 28.82
CA ILE A 142 -27.60 -4.73 27.44
C ILE A 142 -26.54 -5.38 26.54
N THR A 143 -25.28 -4.94 26.62
CA THR A 143 -24.16 -5.50 25.85
C THR A 143 -23.95 -6.98 26.17
N ALA A 144 -23.97 -7.35 27.46
CA ALA A 144 -23.92 -8.75 27.89
C ALA A 144 -25.13 -9.55 27.42
N GLY A 145 -26.32 -8.95 27.43
CA GLY A 145 -27.56 -9.55 26.93
C GLY A 145 -27.49 -9.91 25.44
N PHE A 146 -26.95 -9.04 24.60
CA PHE A 146 -26.70 -9.33 23.18
C PHE A 146 -25.65 -10.43 23.00
N GLY A 147 -24.58 -10.42 23.80
CA GLY A 147 -23.57 -11.49 23.79
C GLY A 147 -24.15 -12.87 24.17
N LEU A 148 -24.96 -12.92 25.23
CA LEU A 148 -25.68 -14.13 25.65
C LEU A 148 -26.70 -14.58 24.60
N SER A 149 -27.40 -13.64 23.97
CA SER A 149 -28.34 -13.92 22.89
C SER A 149 -27.65 -14.50 21.66
N ALA A 150 -26.45 -14.02 21.31
CA ALA A 150 -25.61 -14.61 20.27
C ALA A 150 -25.25 -16.06 20.61
N GLN A 151 -24.87 -16.32 21.87
CA GLN A 151 -24.54 -17.67 22.33
C GLN A 151 -25.77 -18.60 22.33
N LEU A 152 -26.94 -18.11 22.72
CA LEU A 152 -28.18 -18.89 22.71
C LEU A 152 -28.64 -19.18 21.27
N ALA A 153 -28.52 -18.22 20.37
CA ALA A 153 -28.78 -18.39 18.94
C ALA A 153 -27.85 -19.46 18.33
N LEU A 154 -26.56 -19.44 18.68
CA LEU A 154 -25.62 -20.51 18.30
C LEU A 154 -26.06 -21.88 18.79
N ARG A 155 -26.43 -22.00 20.08
CA ARG A 155 -26.90 -23.27 20.65
C ARG A 155 -28.16 -23.80 19.97
N ARG A 156 -28.97 -22.93 19.38
CA ARG A 156 -30.16 -23.28 18.59
C ARG A 156 -29.88 -23.52 17.10
N GLY A 157 -28.61 -23.44 16.66
CA GLY A 157 -28.23 -23.60 15.25
C GLY A 157 -28.52 -22.38 14.36
N LEU A 158 -28.87 -21.23 14.95
CA LEU A 158 -29.20 -19.99 14.24
C LEU A 158 -27.94 -19.15 14.00
N GLN A 159 -27.03 -19.64 13.16
CA GLN A 159 -25.71 -19.00 12.94
C GLN A 159 -25.82 -17.55 12.44
N ALA A 160 -26.74 -17.25 11.51
CA ALA A 160 -26.90 -15.90 10.97
C ALA A 160 -27.34 -14.89 12.04
N THR A 161 -28.28 -15.28 12.90
CA THR A 161 -28.72 -14.45 14.04
C THR A 161 -27.57 -14.25 15.03
N ALA A 162 -26.80 -15.30 15.30
CA ALA A 162 -25.66 -15.21 16.19
C ALA A 162 -24.57 -14.27 15.69
N GLU A 163 -24.23 -14.30 14.40
CA GLU A 163 -23.28 -13.36 13.80
C GLU A 163 -23.74 -11.92 14.01
N VAL A 164 -25.01 -11.64 13.74
CA VAL A 164 -25.53 -10.27 13.89
C VAL A 164 -25.61 -9.83 15.34
N MET A 165 -26.03 -10.70 16.26
CA MET A 165 -26.00 -10.38 17.68
C MET A 165 -24.57 -10.16 18.19
N ALA A 166 -23.58 -10.88 17.65
CA ALA A 166 -22.17 -10.66 17.96
C ALA A 166 -21.64 -9.33 17.39
N VAL A 167 -22.08 -8.90 16.19
CA VAL A 167 -21.78 -7.56 15.67
C VAL A 167 -22.36 -6.48 16.59
N ILE A 168 -23.63 -6.60 16.97
CA ILE A 168 -24.30 -5.63 17.84
C ILE A 168 -23.58 -5.57 19.19
N ALA A 169 -23.29 -6.71 19.82
CA ALA A 169 -22.56 -6.77 21.09
C ALA A 169 -21.16 -6.13 20.99
N SER A 170 -20.42 -6.40 19.90
CA SER A 170 -19.09 -5.82 19.69
C SER A 170 -19.16 -4.31 19.47
N GLY A 171 -20.15 -3.84 18.70
CA GLY A 171 -20.40 -2.42 18.47
C GLY A 171 -20.79 -1.67 19.74
N MET A 172 -21.71 -2.25 20.53
CA MET A 172 -22.11 -1.69 21.82
C MET A 172 -20.93 -1.66 22.80
N PHE A 173 -20.09 -2.69 22.85
CA PHE A 173 -18.87 -2.68 23.67
C PHE A 173 -17.95 -1.49 23.35
N VAL A 174 -17.74 -1.17 22.06
CA VAL A 174 -16.95 0.00 21.65
C VAL A 174 -17.61 1.31 22.11
N LEU A 175 -18.94 1.40 21.99
CA LEU A 175 -19.70 2.56 22.46
C LEU A 175 -19.63 2.69 23.98
N ASP A 176 -19.67 1.58 24.73
CA ASP A 176 -19.60 1.55 26.20
C ASP A 176 -18.24 2.08 26.69
N VAL A 177 -17.15 1.67 26.05
CA VAL A 177 -15.80 2.18 26.37
C VAL A 177 -15.67 3.68 26.06
N ALA A 178 -16.24 4.13 24.93
CA ALA A 178 -16.24 5.54 24.56
C ALA A 178 -17.12 6.39 25.50
N ALA A 179 -18.28 5.86 25.88
CA ALA A 179 -19.18 6.43 26.87
C ALA A 179 -18.50 6.55 28.24
N ALA A 180 -17.81 5.50 28.70
CA ALA A 180 -17.09 5.51 29.96
C ALA A 180 -16.04 6.63 30.03
N ARG A 181 -15.28 6.83 28.94
CA ARG A 181 -14.34 7.97 28.85
C ARG A 181 -15.06 9.32 28.92
N ARG A 182 -16.11 9.52 28.13
CA ARG A 182 -16.87 10.78 28.10
C ARG A 182 -17.58 11.09 29.41
N ALA A 183 -17.98 10.04 30.14
CA ALA A 183 -18.63 10.18 31.43
C ALA A 183 -17.64 10.59 32.54
N GLY A 184 -16.33 10.57 32.28
CA GLY A 184 -15.34 10.92 33.30
C GLY A 184 -14.96 9.74 34.19
N LEU A 185 -15.05 8.49 33.72
CA LEU A 185 -14.65 7.34 34.51
C LEU A 185 -13.17 7.51 34.93
N PRO A 186 -12.86 7.49 36.25
CA PRO A 186 -11.52 7.79 36.74
C PRO A 186 -10.49 6.85 36.12
N GLY A 187 -9.38 7.42 35.65
CA GLY A 187 -8.34 6.69 34.93
C GLY A 187 -8.59 6.51 33.43
N LEU A 188 -9.83 6.54 32.92
CA LEU A 188 -10.10 6.55 31.47
C LEU A 188 -10.24 7.98 30.92
N ALA A 189 -10.81 8.89 31.71
CA ALA A 189 -11.05 10.28 31.32
C ALA A 189 -9.75 11.05 31.08
N ASP A 190 -8.77 10.83 31.96
CA ASP A 190 -7.48 11.54 31.97
C ASP A 190 -6.50 10.99 30.92
N LEU A 191 -6.83 9.86 30.28
CA LEU A 191 -5.99 9.31 29.22
C LEU A 191 -6.02 10.24 28.01
N SER A 192 -4.82 10.59 27.55
CA SER A 192 -4.65 11.21 26.23
C SER A 192 -5.19 10.28 25.14
N THR A 193 -5.34 10.79 23.91
CA THR A 193 -5.98 10.05 22.82
C THR A 193 -5.27 8.72 22.52
N ALA A 194 -3.93 8.71 22.52
CA ALA A 194 -3.13 7.53 22.22
C ALA A 194 -3.30 6.36 23.21
N PRO A 195 -3.07 6.51 24.53
CA PRO A 195 -3.21 5.40 25.47
C PRO A 195 -4.66 4.95 25.63
N TYR A 196 -5.64 5.85 25.41
CA TYR A 196 -7.04 5.45 25.31
C TYR A 196 -7.30 4.50 24.13
N GLU A 197 -6.75 4.77 22.94
CA GLU A 197 -6.88 3.88 21.78
C GLU A 197 -6.25 2.50 22.03
N ILE A 198 -5.12 2.46 22.76
CA ILE A 198 -4.47 1.20 23.19
C ILE A 198 -5.40 0.42 24.12
N VAL A 199 -5.83 1.02 25.22
CA VAL A 199 -6.68 0.36 26.23
C VAL A 199 -7.99 -0.10 25.61
N ALA A 200 -8.66 0.75 24.82
CA ALA A 200 -9.90 0.41 24.14
C ALA A 200 -9.71 -0.74 23.13
N GLY A 201 -8.63 -0.71 22.35
CA GLY A 201 -8.32 -1.76 21.39
C GLY A 201 -8.02 -3.11 22.03
N VAL A 202 -7.20 -3.10 23.11
CA VAL A 202 -6.87 -4.31 23.88
C VAL A 202 -8.10 -4.89 24.56
N LEU A 203 -8.94 -4.06 25.18
CA LEU A 203 -10.19 -4.50 25.81
C LEU A 203 -11.12 -5.15 24.79
N LEU A 204 -11.28 -4.56 23.60
CA LEU A 204 -12.12 -5.14 22.55
C LEU A 204 -11.54 -6.48 22.05
N ALA A 205 -10.23 -6.53 21.79
CA ALA A 205 -9.58 -7.75 21.33
C ALA A 205 -9.66 -8.88 22.37
N ALA A 206 -9.50 -8.56 23.66
CA ALA A 206 -9.62 -9.52 24.75
C ALA A 206 -11.07 -10.01 24.92
N ALA A 207 -12.06 -9.11 24.90
CA ALA A 207 -13.46 -9.46 25.01
C ALA A 207 -13.94 -10.32 23.83
N ALA A 208 -13.66 -9.88 22.60
CA ALA A 208 -14.03 -10.63 21.40
C ALA A 208 -13.26 -11.95 21.28
N GLY A 209 -11.97 -11.98 21.65
CA GLY A 209 -11.13 -13.18 21.65
C GLY A 209 -11.59 -14.20 22.69
N GLY A 210 -11.94 -13.75 23.89
CA GLY A 210 -12.54 -14.58 24.93
C GLY A 210 -13.88 -15.18 24.47
N ALA A 211 -14.76 -14.34 23.92
CA ALA A 211 -16.03 -14.81 23.35
C ALA A 211 -15.80 -15.84 22.22
N ALA A 212 -14.88 -15.57 21.29
CA ALA A 212 -14.59 -16.47 20.19
C ALA A 212 -14.00 -17.80 20.66
N PHE A 213 -13.16 -17.77 21.71
CA PHE A 213 -12.64 -18.98 22.35
C PHE A 213 -13.76 -19.83 22.97
N THR A 214 -14.72 -19.20 23.65
CA THR A 214 -15.88 -19.94 24.21
C THR A 214 -16.76 -20.56 23.13
N VAL A 215 -17.01 -19.85 22.02
CA VAL A 215 -17.79 -20.32 20.88
C VAL A 215 -17.10 -21.50 20.18
N ARG A 216 -15.78 -21.44 20.01
CA ARG A 216 -14.99 -22.53 19.40
C ARG A 216 -14.96 -23.79 20.23
N ARG A 217 -15.01 -23.69 21.57
CA ARG A 217 -15.15 -24.86 22.45
C ARG A 217 -16.43 -25.65 22.14
N GLN A 218 -17.44 -25.01 21.53
CA GLN A 218 -18.68 -25.62 21.09
C GLN A 218 -18.65 -26.09 19.61
N ARG A 219 -17.48 -26.11 18.96
CA ARG A 219 -17.27 -26.45 17.54
C ARG A 219 -18.01 -25.54 16.54
N HIS A 220 -18.43 -24.35 16.97
CA HIS A 220 -18.99 -23.33 16.09
C HIS A 220 -17.96 -22.25 15.77
N TRP A 221 -18.18 -21.49 14.69
CA TRP A 221 -17.31 -20.41 14.26
C TRP A 221 -18.14 -19.20 13.83
N LEU A 222 -17.80 -18.03 14.39
CA LEU A 222 -18.37 -16.73 14.06
C LEU A 222 -17.28 -15.82 13.47
N TRP A 223 -17.48 -15.33 12.25
CA TRP A 223 -16.55 -14.45 11.54
C TRP A 223 -16.49 -13.06 12.16
N THR A 224 -17.59 -12.62 12.76
CA THR A 224 -17.73 -11.29 13.35
C THR A 224 -16.84 -11.07 14.56
N LEU A 225 -16.68 -12.10 15.40
CA LEU A 225 -15.77 -12.05 16.55
C LEU A 225 -14.30 -11.98 16.10
N ASP A 226 -13.92 -12.73 15.05
CA ASP A 226 -12.57 -12.65 14.48
C ASP A 226 -12.30 -11.24 13.91
N GLY A 227 -13.30 -10.63 13.27
CA GLY A 227 -13.25 -9.24 12.80
C GLY A 227 -13.15 -8.21 13.93
N ALA A 228 -13.86 -8.42 15.04
CA ALA A 228 -13.77 -7.55 16.22
C ALA A 228 -12.39 -7.64 16.90
N VAL A 229 -11.80 -8.83 16.98
CA VAL A 229 -10.41 -9.01 17.45
C VAL A 229 -9.43 -8.26 16.53
N ALA A 230 -9.57 -8.43 15.22
CA ALA A 230 -8.76 -7.71 14.22
C ALA A 230 -8.86 -6.19 14.39
N PHE A 231 -10.07 -5.67 14.54
CA PHE A 231 -10.32 -4.25 14.73
C PHE A 231 -9.74 -3.73 16.05
N GLY A 232 -9.89 -4.48 17.15
CA GLY A 232 -9.29 -4.14 18.44
C GLY A 232 -7.76 -4.05 18.37
N MET A 233 -7.11 -5.01 17.69
CA MET A 233 -5.66 -4.98 17.46
C MET A 233 -5.23 -3.79 16.61
N ALA A 234 -5.94 -3.50 15.52
CA ALA A 234 -5.63 -2.35 14.66
C ALA A 234 -5.73 -1.04 15.45
N ARG A 235 -6.76 -0.90 16.29
CA ARG A 235 -6.97 0.26 17.15
C ARG A 235 -5.83 0.43 18.18
N ALA A 236 -5.41 -0.68 18.80
CA ALA A 236 -4.27 -0.66 19.73
C ALA A 236 -2.95 -0.33 19.02
N ALA A 237 -2.75 -0.82 17.79
CA ALA A 237 -1.60 -0.47 16.96
C ALA A 237 -1.57 1.03 16.61
N VAL A 238 -2.72 1.62 16.25
CA VAL A 238 -2.81 3.07 16.01
C VAL A 238 -2.51 3.87 17.28
N GLY A 239 -3.00 3.43 18.43
CA GLY A 239 -2.72 4.06 19.72
C GLY A 239 -1.23 4.06 20.07
N THR A 240 -0.54 2.92 19.89
CA THR A 240 0.90 2.80 20.14
C THR A 240 1.74 3.66 19.20
N LEU A 241 1.37 3.73 17.91
CA LEU A 241 2.03 4.61 16.94
C LEU A 241 1.86 6.11 17.25
N ARG A 242 0.73 6.50 17.87
CA ARG A 242 0.48 7.89 18.27
C ARG A 242 1.19 8.28 19.56
N LEU A 243 1.45 7.32 20.45
CA LEU A 243 2.13 7.58 21.72
C LEU A 243 3.60 7.95 21.52
N SER A 244 4.20 7.53 20.41
CA SER A 244 5.65 7.52 20.23
C SER A 244 6.22 8.74 19.52
N SER A 245 5.62 9.92 19.65
CA SER A 245 6.08 11.13 18.95
C SER A 245 7.53 11.55 19.23
N HIS A 246 8.17 10.99 20.26
CA HIS A 246 9.58 11.20 20.59
C HIS A 246 10.42 9.91 20.63
N ASP A 247 9.81 8.71 20.60
CA ASP A 247 10.47 7.39 20.75
C ASP A 247 9.87 6.34 19.79
N TYR A 248 9.76 6.67 18.49
CA TYR A 248 9.18 5.78 17.46
C TYR A 248 9.90 4.41 17.35
N ALA A 249 11.17 4.35 17.75
CA ALA A 249 12.00 3.17 17.71
C ALA A 249 11.52 2.06 18.68
N LEU A 250 11.31 2.38 19.96
CA LEU A 250 10.87 1.40 20.97
C LEU A 250 9.44 0.93 20.75
N SER A 251 8.53 1.84 20.38
CA SER A 251 7.12 1.49 20.17
C SER A 251 6.93 0.58 18.96
N SER A 252 7.63 0.86 17.85
CA SER A 252 7.53 0.05 16.61
C SER A 252 8.08 -1.36 16.81
N VAL A 253 9.22 -1.51 17.49
CA VAL A 253 9.79 -2.83 17.80
C VAL A 253 8.90 -3.61 18.77
N THR A 254 8.38 -2.95 19.81
CA THR A 254 7.44 -3.59 20.75
C THR A 254 6.18 -4.05 20.03
N LEU A 255 5.66 -3.22 19.11
CA LEU A 255 4.49 -3.56 18.29
C LEU A 255 4.79 -4.78 17.40
N VAL A 256 5.94 -4.82 16.72
CA VAL A 256 6.37 -5.96 15.89
C VAL A 256 6.45 -7.26 16.71
N VAL A 257 7.06 -7.21 17.90
CA VAL A 257 7.22 -8.38 18.78
C VAL A 257 5.87 -8.87 19.31
N VAL A 258 5.05 -7.98 19.87
CA VAL A 258 3.74 -8.34 20.44
C VAL A 258 2.80 -8.89 19.38
N THR A 259 2.73 -8.23 18.22
CA THR A 259 1.83 -8.67 17.13
C THR A 259 2.31 -9.95 16.46
N SER A 260 3.63 -10.20 16.44
CA SER A 260 4.20 -11.50 16.08
C SER A 260 3.76 -12.61 17.04
N LEU A 261 3.94 -12.41 18.35
CA LEU A 261 3.51 -13.41 19.34
C LEU A 261 2.00 -13.70 19.25
N LEU A 262 1.20 -12.65 19.01
CA LEU A 262 -0.23 -12.79 18.76
C LEU A 262 -0.51 -13.59 17.48
N TYR A 263 0.20 -13.35 16.38
CA TYR A 263 0.07 -14.16 15.16
C TYR A 263 0.39 -15.64 15.44
N VAL A 264 1.46 -15.98 16.17
CA VAL A 264 1.76 -17.38 16.57
C VAL A 264 0.57 -17.97 17.34
N ALA A 265 0.04 -17.22 18.32
CA ALA A 265 -1.09 -17.66 19.12
C ALA A 265 -2.33 -17.89 18.24
N PHE A 266 -2.64 -16.98 17.32
CA PHE A 266 -3.79 -17.10 16.43
C PHE A 266 -3.66 -18.21 15.40
N VAL A 267 -2.46 -18.47 14.88
CA VAL A 267 -2.19 -19.63 14.01
C VAL A 267 -2.45 -20.92 14.79
N ARG A 268 -1.96 -21.02 16.03
CA ARG A 268 -2.21 -22.20 16.88
C ARG A 268 -3.69 -22.39 17.19
N ILE A 269 -4.41 -21.30 17.43
CA ILE A 269 -5.84 -21.35 17.76
C ILE A 269 -6.71 -21.47 16.48
N ARG A 270 -6.13 -21.28 15.27
CA ARG A 270 -6.77 -21.28 13.93
C ARG A 270 -7.75 -20.14 13.68
N PHE A 271 -7.39 -18.89 13.98
CA PHE A 271 -8.21 -17.70 13.70
C PHE A 271 -7.80 -17.05 12.37
N PRO A 272 -8.44 -17.34 11.22
CA PRO A 272 -7.89 -16.92 9.93
C PRO A 272 -7.97 -15.41 9.71
N ILE A 273 -9.06 -14.72 10.08
CA ILE A 273 -9.14 -13.25 9.90
C ILE A 273 -8.21 -12.53 10.88
N ALA A 274 -8.18 -12.96 12.15
CA ALA A 274 -7.26 -12.40 13.15
C ALA A 274 -5.80 -12.63 12.73
N MET A 275 -5.50 -13.77 12.10
CA MET A 275 -4.19 -14.07 11.53
C MET A 275 -3.82 -13.10 10.41
N TRP A 276 -4.72 -12.85 9.45
CA TRP A 276 -4.45 -11.91 8.35
C TRP A 276 -4.32 -10.47 8.83
N SER A 277 -5.13 -10.04 9.80
CA SER A 277 -5.01 -8.71 10.39
C SER A 277 -3.75 -8.55 11.22
N ALA A 278 -3.39 -9.54 12.04
CA ALA A 278 -2.11 -9.56 12.76
C ALA A 278 -0.93 -9.49 11.77
N LEU A 279 -0.98 -10.24 10.66
CA LEU A 279 0.03 -10.15 9.61
C LEU A 279 0.12 -8.74 9.01
N GLY A 280 -1.02 -8.11 8.71
CA GLY A 280 -1.06 -6.74 8.20
C GLY A 280 -0.46 -5.74 9.18
N VAL A 281 -0.80 -5.84 10.47
CA VAL A 281 -0.23 -4.98 11.52
C VAL A 281 1.26 -5.23 11.72
N VAL A 282 1.70 -6.50 11.75
CA VAL A 282 3.14 -6.86 11.82
C VAL A 282 3.89 -6.27 10.63
N CYS A 283 3.37 -6.42 9.41
CA CYS A 283 4.01 -5.87 8.20
C CYS A 283 4.10 -4.34 8.26
N GLY A 284 3.02 -3.66 8.67
CA GLY A 284 3.02 -2.20 8.83
C GLY A 284 4.01 -1.73 9.91
N ALA A 285 4.01 -2.39 11.06
CA ALA A 285 4.94 -2.11 12.16
C ALA A 285 6.39 -2.34 11.76
N TRP A 286 6.65 -3.42 11.00
CA TRP A 286 7.96 -3.75 10.45
C TRP A 286 8.44 -2.67 9.47
N MET A 287 7.60 -2.24 8.52
CA MET A 287 7.94 -1.16 7.59
C MET A 287 8.29 0.14 8.32
N ILE A 288 7.55 0.48 9.37
CA ILE A 288 7.82 1.67 10.19
C ILE A 288 9.15 1.53 10.94
N ALA A 289 9.42 0.38 11.57
CA ALA A 289 10.69 0.13 12.27
C ALA A 289 11.89 0.23 11.32
N VAL A 290 11.77 -0.30 10.10
CA VAL A 290 12.80 -0.18 9.05
C VAL A 290 12.99 1.27 8.64
N ALA A 291 11.91 2.02 8.38
CA ALA A 291 11.99 3.42 7.98
C ALA A 291 12.59 4.32 9.07
N VAL A 292 12.23 4.10 10.34
CA VAL A 292 12.78 4.83 11.49
C VAL A 292 14.27 4.52 11.64
N GLY A 293 14.66 3.25 11.65
CA GLY A 293 16.07 2.86 11.75
C GLY A 293 16.92 3.37 10.57
N ALA A 294 16.34 3.46 9.37
CA ALA A 294 16.96 4.06 8.21
C ALA A 294 17.16 5.58 8.36
N GLY A 295 16.13 6.29 8.81
CA GLY A 295 16.19 7.73 9.07
C GLY A 295 17.21 8.07 10.14
N ASP A 296 17.24 7.32 11.24
CA ASP A 296 18.20 7.51 12.33
C ASP A 296 19.64 7.27 11.88
N ALA A 297 19.86 6.24 11.05
CA ALA A 297 21.17 5.97 10.44
C ALA A 297 21.63 7.10 9.53
N ALA A 298 20.73 7.70 8.76
CA ALA A 298 21.03 8.79 7.83
C ALA A 298 21.34 10.11 8.57
N ASN A 299 20.66 10.38 9.69
CA ASN A 299 20.79 11.64 10.43
C ASN A 299 22.06 11.74 11.29
N HIS A 300 22.68 10.63 11.68
CA HIS A 300 23.93 10.66 12.42
C HIS A 300 25.10 10.90 11.45
N VAL A 301 25.81 12.02 11.57
CA VAL A 301 26.99 12.36 10.74
C VAL A 301 28.28 12.05 11.50
N GLY A 302 29.00 10.99 11.11
CA GLY A 302 30.27 10.57 11.71
C GLY A 302 30.54 9.08 11.57
N GLY A 303 31.81 8.66 11.38
CA GLY A 303 32.19 7.25 11.17
C GLY A 303 32.17 6.36 12.41
N ASP A 304 31.46 6.77 13.46
CA ASP A 304 31.50 6.10 14.75
C ASP A 304 30.52 4.93 14.81
N LEU A 305 30.83 3.91 15.62
CA LEU A 305 29.98 2.74 15.88
C LEU A 305 28.55 3.12 16.32
N GLY A 306 28.36 4.36 16.80
CA GLY A 306 27.07 4.98 17.10
C GLY A 306 26.06 4.95 15.94
N ARG A 307 26.49 4.99 14.67
CA ARG A 307 25.56 4.88 13.51
C ARG A 307 24.87 3.53 13.43
N VAL A 308 25.62 2.45 13.64
CA VAL A 308 25.07 1.09 13.61
C VAL A 308 24.23 0.84 14.85
N ALA A 309 24.60 1.43 15.98
CA ALA A 309 23.78 1.40 17.19
C ALA A 309 22.46 2.19 17.02
N ALA A 310 22.46 3.31 16.29
CA ALA A 310 21.26 4.10 16.03
C ALA A 310 20.26 3.37 15.11
N SER A 311 20.72 2.50 14.21
CA SER A 311 19.86 1.69 13.33
C SER A 311 19.28 0.43 13.98
N TRP A 312 19.38 0.31 15.30
CA TRP A 312 18.87 -0.83 16.06
C TRP A 312 17.39 -1.21 15.79
N PRO A 313 16.45 -0.29 15.44
CA PRO A 313 15.06 -0.68 15.12
C PRO A 313 14.96 -1.49 13.83
N ALA A 314 15.77 -1.13 12.83
CA ALA A 314 15.86 -1.89 11.58
C ALA A 314 16.55 -3.26 11.80
N LEU A 315 17.57 -3.31 12.65
CA LEU A 315 18.27 -4.55 13.00
C LEU A 315 17.38 -5.50 13.80
N THR A 316 16.59 -4.99 14.76
CA THR A 316 15.62 -5.80 15.51
C THR A 316 14.47 -6.29 14.61
N ALA A 317 13.97 -5.45 13.70
CA ALA A 317 13.00 -5.86 12.69
C ALA A 317 13.54 -6.99 11.79
N ALA A 318 14.81 -6.92 11.39
CA ALA A 318 15.51 -7.98 10.67
C ALA A 318 15.62 -9.27 11.51
N LEU A 319 16.02 -9.18 12.78
CA LEU A 319 16.14 -10.33 13.68
C LEU A 319 14.80 -11.04 13.90
N VAL A 320 13.70 -10.28 14.08
CA VAL A 320 12.36 -10.86 14.23
C VAL A 320 11.94 -11.59 12.95
N ALA A 321 12.17 -11.00 11.78
CA ALA A 321 11.89 -11.65 10.49
C ALA A 321 12.75 -12.92 10.28
N GLY A 322 14.02 -12.87 10.70
CA GLY A 322 14.92 -14.02 10.71
C GLY A 322 14.40 -15.15 11.59
N LEU A 323 14.00 -14.85 12.83
CA LEU A 323 13.41 -15.82 13.74
C LEU A 323 12.13 -16.45 13.14
N TRP A 324 11.26 -15.64 12.55
CA TRP A 324 10.06 -16.11 11.85
C TRP A 324 10.35 -17.08 10.71
N SER A 325 11.39 -16.81 9.92
CA SER A 325 11.81 -17.69 8.83
C SER A 325 12.35 -19.06 9.31
N THR A 326 12.64 -19.20 10.60
CA THR A 326 12.99 -20.51 11.18
C THR A 326 11.78 -21.23 11.77
N LEU A 327 10.79 -20.48 12.27
CA LEU A 327 9.61 -21.03 12.96
C LEU A 327 8.45 -21.41 12.02
N LEU A 328 8.39 -20.83 10.81
CA LEU A 328 7.32 -21.11 9.84
C LEU A 328 7.53 -22.45 9.13
N THR A 329 6.55 -23.35 9.27
CA THR A 329 6.54 -24.67 8.62
C THR A 329 6.28 -24.64 7.10
N PRO A 330 5.43 -23.76 6.53
CA PRO A 330 5.19 -23.76 5.10
C PRO A 330 6.33 -23.05 4.34
N LEU A 331 6.77 -23.62 3.21
CA LEU A 331 7.92 -23.13 2.43
C LEU A 331 7.75 -21.70 1.90
N ALA A 332 6.56 -21.34 1.43
CA ALA A 332 6.28 -20.01 0.86
C ALA A 332 6.42 -18.85 1.88
N PRO A 333 5.73 -18.84 3.03
CA PRO A 333 5.89 -17.78 4.04
C PRO A 333 7.29 -17.81 4.68
N ARG A 334 7.94 -18.97 4.72
CA ARG A 334 9.34 -19.09 5.14
C ARG A 334 10.29 -18.30 4.23
N ARG A 335 10.09 -18.37 2.91
CA ARG A 335 10.84 -17.56 1.94
C ARG A 335 10.54 -16.08 2.13
N ILE A 336 9.28 -15.68 2.23
CA ILE A 336 8.94 -14.25 2.41
C ILE A 336 9.61 -13.70 3.68
N ALA A 337 9.58 -14.44 4.79
CA ALA A 337 10.23 -14.04 6.03
C ALA A 337 11.76 -13.92 5.90
N SER A 338 12.43 -14.82 5.17
CA SER A 338 13.88 -14.72 4.96
C SER A 338 14.27 -13.54 4.07
N TRP A 339 13.44 -13.17 3.08
CA TRP A 339 13.61 -11.93 2.31
C TRP A 339 13.43 -10.68 3.19
N MET A 340 12.41 -10.66 4.04
CA MET A 340 12.19 -9.57 5.01
C MET A 340 13.29 -9.50 6.07
N CYS A 341 14.02 -10.58 6.35
CA CYS A 341 15.18 -10.52 7.25
C CYS A 341 16.35 -9.76 6.63
N LEU A 342 16.62 -9.97 5.34
CA LEU A 342 17.81 -9.41 4.69
C LEU A 342 17.60 -7.95 4.25
N SER A 343 16.39 -7.59 3.83
CA SER A 343 16.10 -6.25 3.28
C SER A 343 16.50 -5.07 4.19
N PRO A 344 16.21 -5.05 5.51
CA PRO A 344 16.60 -3.94 6.38
C PRO A 344 18.11 -3.86 6.59
N VAL A 345 18.76 -5.01 6.67
CA VAL A 345 20.22 -5.09 6.81
C VAL A 345 20.88 -4.47 5.60
N LEU A 346 20.43 -4.84 4.40
CA LEU A 346 20.95 -4.25 3.15
C LEU A 346 20.73 -2.74 3.08
N LEU A 347 19.54 -2.28 3.47
CA LEU A 347 19.19 -0.87 3.44
C LEU A 347 20.03 -0.04 4.43
N VAL A 348 20.30 -0.57 5.62
CA VAL A 348 21.23 0.05 6.58
C VAL A 348 22.66 0.07 6.02
N PHE A 349 23.12 -1.02 5.41
CA PHE A 349 24.44 -1.07 4.77
C PHE A 349 24.57 -0.07 3.62
N GLU A 350 23.49 0.13 2.85
CA GLU A 350 23.41 1.15 1.82
C GLU A 350 23.58 2.53 2.44
N ILE A 351 22.71 2.93 3.36
CA ILE A 351 22.75 4.26 3.99
C ILE A 351 24.12 4.55 4.61
N VAL A 352 24.70 3.58 5.33
CA VAL A 352 26.03 3.72 5.94
C VAL A 352 27.13 3.80 4.89
N GLY A 353 27.08 2.98 3.84
CA GLY A 353 28.06 2.98 2.76
C GLY A 353 28.10 4.31 2.01
N TRP A 354 26.94 4.84 1.65
CA TRP A 354 26.81 6.12 0.94
C TRP A 354 27.30 7.30 1.78
N SER A 355 27.16 7.24 3.11
CA SER A 355 27.59 8.30 4.03
C SER A 355 29.10 8.47 4.18
N HIS A 356 29.91 7.50 3.73
CA HIS A 356 31.38 7.55 3.76
C HIS A 356 32.01 7.87 2.39
N GLY A 357 31.17 8.34 1.46
CA GLY A 357 31.57 8.58 0.07
C GLY A 357 31.24 7.40 -0.83
N TRP A 358 31.02 7.73 -2.11
CA TRP A 358 30.54 6.79 -3.12
C TRP A 358 31.42 5.54 -3.27
N VAL A 359 32.74 5.68 -3.11
CA VAL A 359 33.69 4.55 -3.25
C VAL A 359 33.53 3.53 -2.11
N VAL A 360 33.45 4.00 -0.87
CA VAL A 360 33.26 3.12 0.29
C VAL A 360 31.89 2.45 0.20
N GLY A 361 30.86 3.19 -0.24
CA GLY A 361 29.54 2.64 -0.51
C GLY A 361 29.54 1.55 -1.57
N CYS A 362 30.12 1.80 -2.74
CA CYS A 362 30.25 0.81 -3.82
C CYS A 362 31.08 -0.40 -3.40
N PHE A 363 32.16 -0.21 -2.65
CA PHE A 363 33.01 -1.31 -2.17
C PHE A 363 32.29 -2.18 -1.13
N VAL A 364 31.62 -1.57 -0.15
CA VAL A 364 30.83 -2.28 0.87
C VAL A 364 29.66 -3.03 0.23
N MET A 365 28.98 -2.42 -0.75
CA MET A 365 27.94 -3.06 -1.56
C MET A 365 28.48 -4.25 -2.36
N LEU A 366 29.65 -4.10 -3.00
CA LEU A 366 30.29 -5.16 -3.76
C LEU A 366 30.71 -6.33 -2.87
N VAL A 367 31.33 -6.05 -1.72
CA VAL A 367 31.71 -7.07 -0.73
C VAL A 367 30.46 -7.76 -0.19
N GLY A 368 29.42 -7.01 0.16
CA GLY A 368 28.14 -7.57 0.60
C GLY A 368 27.48 -8.46 -0.45
N TYR A 369 27.51 -8.05 -1.72
CA TYR A 369 27.00 -8.80 -2.86
C TYR A 369 27.80 -10.10 -3.10
N VAL A 370 29.14 -10.04 -3.05
CA VAL A 370 30.01 -11.22 -3.19
C VAL A 370 29.79 -12.19 -2.03
N VAL A 371 29.70 -11.70 -0.79
CA VAL A 371 29.42 -12.53 0.38
C VAL A 371 28.03 -13.17 0.27
N ALA A 372 27.01 -12.42 -0.15
CA ALA A 372 25.68 -12.96 -0.39
C ALA A 372 25.71 -14.03 -1.49
N ALA A 373 26.32 -13.76 -2.64
CA ALA A 373 26.41 -14.73 -3.73
C ALA A 373 27.14 -16.03 -3.31
N LEU A 374 28.28 -15.92 -2.63
CA LEU A 374 29.02 -17.07 -2.11
C LEU A 374 28.25 -17.83 -1.02
N ALA A 375 27.51 -17.10 -0.17
CA ALA A 375 26.65 -17.71 0.83
C ALA A 375 25.45 -18.44 0.18
N SER A 376 24.92 -17.96 -0.94
CA SER A 376 23.77 -18.58 -1.63
C SER A 376 24.03 -20.03 -2.04
N ASP A 377 25.29 -20.35 -2.37
CA ASP A 377 25.71 -21.70 -2.75
C ASP A 377 25.93 -22.64 -1.56
N ARG A 378 26.13 -22.08 -0.35
CA ARG A 378 26.32 -22.85 0.89
C ARG A 378 25.07 -23.00 1.71
N VAL A 379 24.07 -22.14 1.52
CA VAL A 379 22.84 -22.15 2.31
C VAL A 379 21.74 -22.89 1.54
N GLY A 380 21.39 -24.08 2.00
CA GLY A 380 20.39 -24.93 1.34
C GLY A 380 18.95 -24.36 1.36
N GLY A 381 18.20 -24.61 0.29
CA GLY A 381 16.74 -24.46 0.24
C GLY A 381 16.23 -23.01 0.27
N THR A 382 15.28 -22.72 1.18
CA THR A 382 14.53 -21.44 1.23
C THR A 382 15.39 -20.18 1.38
N TRP A 383 16.54 -20.29 2.05
CA TRP A 383 17.44 -19.17 2.26
C TRP A 383 18.28 -18.83 1.03
N ALA A 384 18.55 -19.79 0.13
CA ALA A 384 19.20 -19.50 -1.15
C ALA A 384 18.41 -18.47 -1.96
N SER A 385 17.08 -18.59 -2.00
CA SER A 385 16.20 -17.64 -2.69
C SER A 385 16.24 -16.23 -2.07
N ALA A 386 16.34 -16.13 -0.74
CA ALA A 386 16.41 -14.84 -0.06
C ALA A 386 17.77 -14.18 -0.23
N VAL A 387 18.84 -14.98 -0.17
CA VAL A 387 20.20 -14.50 -0.40
C VAL A 387 20.38 -14.07 -1.87
N ALA A 388 19.91 -14.88 -2.82
CA ALA A 388 19.83 -14.54 -4.25
C ALA A 388 19.06 -13.24 -4.49
N GLY A 389 17.91 -13.13 -3.83
CA GLY A 389 17.06 -11.96 -3.85
C GLY A 389 17.70 -10.69 -3.35
N SER A 390 18.34 -10.81 -2.19
CA SER A 390 19.09 -9.73 -1.56
C SER A 390 20.26 -9.26 -2.44
N ALA A 391 20.94 -10.20 -3.11
CA ALA A 391 21.98 -9.90 -4.08
C ALA A 391 21.41 -9.14 -5.30
N LEU A 392 20.24 -9.54 -5.81
CA LEU A 392 19.58 -8.83 -6.91
C LEU A 392 19.18 -7.39 -6.52
N VAL A 393 18.61 -7.21 -5.33
CA VAL A 393 18.24 -5.89 -4.81
C VAL A 393 19.48 -5.01 -4.64
N LEU A 394 20.56 -5.53 -4.02
CA LEU A 394 21.83 -4.83 -3.93
C LEU A 394 22.40 -4.44 -5.29
N GLY A 395 22.34 -5.35 -6.26
CA GLY A 395 22.80 -5.08 -7.63
C GLY A 395 21.97 -3.99 -8.31
N LEU A 396 20.64 -4.01 -8.15
CA LEU A 396 19.75 -2.98 -8.68
C LEU A 396 19.94 -1.64 -7.97
N SER A 397 20.04 -1.61 -6.64
CA SER A 397 20.34 -0.42 -5.85
C SER A 397 21.66 0.22 -6.28
N ALA A 398 22.71 -0.59 -6.48
CA ALA A 398 23.97 -0.11 -7.01
C ALA A 398 23.79 0.50 -8.41
N VAL A 399 23.05 -0.13 -9.32
CA VAL A 399 22.77 0.43 -10.66
C VAL A 399 21.97 1.74 -10.59
N PHE A 400 20.95 1.81 -9.74
CA PHE A 400 20.11 3.00 -9.59
C PHE A 400 20.83 4.16 -8.91
N GLY A 401 21.66 3.88 -7.90
CA GLY A 401 22.52 4.88 -7.28
C GLY A 401 23.55 5.48 -8.24
N LEU A 402 23.92 4.75 -9.29
CA LEU A 402 24.81 5.24 -10.33
C LEU A 402 24.13 6.13 -11.38
N LEU A 403 22.80 6.11 -11.45
CA LEU A 403 22.03 6.87 -12.45
C LEU A 403 22.16 8.41 -12.25
N PRO A 404 21.99 8.98 -11.04
CA PRO A 404 22.17 10.41 -10.81
C PRO A 404 23.59 10.87 -11.12
N THR A 405 24.61 10.08 -10.78
CA THR A 405 26.01 10.40 -11.09
C THR A 405 26.27 10.37 -12.60
N ALA A 406 25.67 9.43 -13.33
CA ALA A 406 25.76 9.40 -14.78
C ALA A 406 25.05 10.60 -15.43
N VAL A 407 23.89 11.00 -14.89
CA VAL A 407 23.14 12.18 -15.36
C VAL A 407 23.91 13.47 -15.07
N GLU A 408 24.45 13.66 -13.87
CA GLU A 408 25.22 14.86 -13.52
C GLU A 408 26.54 14.95 -14.30
N LEU A 409 27.17 13.81 -14.60
CA LEU A 409 28.35 13.80 -15.46
C LEU A 409 28.00 14.09 -16.92
N ALA A 410 26.87 13.56 -17.42
CA ALA A 410 26.38 13.80 -18.77
C ALA A 410 25.98 15.27 -19.00
N THR A 411 25.32 15.90 -18.02
CA THR A 411 24.98 17.33 -18.10
C THR A 411 26.23 18.21 -18.08
N ARG A 412 27.23 17.87 -17.26
CA ARG A 412 28.52 18.58 -17.24
C ARG A 412 29.32 18.40 -18.54
N MET A 413 29.29 17.23 -19.16
CA MET A 413 29.93 17.01 -20.46
C MET A 413 29.17 17.69 -21.61
N GLY A 414 27.84 17.73 -21.57
CA GLY A 414 27.03 18.49 -22.53
C GLY A 414 27.37 19.98 -22.51
N LEU A 415 27.47 20.57 -21.32
CA LEU A 415 27.88 21.97 -21.14
C LEU A 415 29.32 22.26 -21.60
N ALA A 416 30.22 21.27 -21.51
CA ALA A 416 31.60 21.36 -22.00
C ALA A 416 31.67 21.29 -23.54
N LEU A 417 30.78 20.55 -24.18
CA LEU A 417 30.71 20.41 -25.63
C LEU A 417 30.10 21.65 -26.31
N ASP A 418 29.19 22.36 -25.64
CA ASP A 418 28.59 23.60 -26.15
C ASP A 418 29.52 24.82 -26.06
N GLY A 419 30.78 24.66 -25.61
CA GLY A 419 31.76 25.74 -25.53
C GLY A 419 31.44 26.84 -24.50
N ALA A 420 30.30 26.75 -23.82
CA ALA A 420 29.83 27.70 -22.81
C ALA A 420 30.46 27.46 -21.42
N TRP A 421 31.25 26.40 -21.26
CA TRP A 421 31.84 26.04 -19.97
C TRP A 421 32.97 26.99 -19.57
N ARG A 422 32.65 27.99 -18.74
CA ARG A 422 33.64 28.67 -17.88
C ARG A 422 33.72 27.89 -16.58
N ALA A 423 34.88 27.26 -16.33
CA ALA A 423 35.13 26.52 -15.10
C ALA A 423 34.65 27.30 -13.87
N PRO A 424 33.67 26.79 -13.10
CA PRO A 424 33.31 27.38 -11.81
C PRO A 424 34.58 27.40 -10.96
N ARG A 425 35.03 28.58 -10.51
CA ARG A 425 36.26 28.75 -9.71
C ARG A 425 36.20 28.14 -8.29
N GLY A 426 35.14 27.39 -7.99
CA GLY A 426 35.01 26.59 -6.79
C GLY A 426 33.87 25.62 -7.00
N LEU A 427 34.19 24.34 -7.15
CA LEU A 427 33.20 23.28 -7.04
C LEU A 427 32.85 23.15 -5.54
N PRO A 428 31.57 23.13 -5.15
CA PRO A 428 31.18 22.93 -3.75
C PRO A 428 31.44 21.50 -3.23
N PHE A 429 32.07 20.65 -4.05
CA PHE A 429 32.61 19.36 -3.65
C PHE A 429 34.12 19.44 -3.86
N ASP A 430 34.87 19.65 -2.78
CA ASP A 430 36.28 19.29 -2.71
C ASP A 430 36.36 17.77 -2.91
N LEU A 431 36.36 17.34 -4.17
CA LEU A 431 36.84 16.01 -4.54
C LEU A 431 38.30 15.99 -4.15
N VAL A 432 38.59 15.46 -2.96
CA VAL A 432 39.94 15.37 -2.44
C VAL A 432 40.77 14.67 -3.53
N PRO A 433 41.87 15.28 -4.02
CA PRO A 433 42.73 14.68 -5.02
C PRO A 433 43.35 13.40 -4.44
N GLY A 434 42.69 12.28 -4.65
CA GLY A 434 42.86 11.04 -3.89
C GLY A 434 41.63 10.13 -3.95
N ASP A 435 40.45 10.67 -4.27
CA ASP A 435 39.24 9.88 -4.48
C ASP A 435 39.33 9.05 -5.77
N VAL A 436 39.70 7.80 -5.52
CA VAL A 436 39.71 6.58 -6.32
C VAL A 436 38.97 6.69 -7.66
N GLY A 437 39.71 6.36 -8.72
CA GLY A 437 39.31 6.64 -10.08
C GLY A 437 38.01 5.95 -10.54
N PRO A 438 37.32 6.53 -11.53
CA PRO A 438 36.07 6.04 -12.13
C PRO A 438 36.14 4.63 -12.76
N TRP A 439 37.25 3.90 -12.61
CA TRP A 439 37.48 2.54 -13.08
C TRP A 439 36.87 1.47 -12.15
N LEU A 440 36.48 1.82 -10.93
CA LEU A 440 35.77 0.90 -10.02
C LEU A 440 34.36 0.56 -10.51
N LEU A 441 33.69 1.48 -11.22
CA LEU A 441 32.34 1.30 -11.76
C LEU A 441 32.21 0.16 -12.78
N PRO A 442 33.03 0.11 -13.85
CA PRO A 442 33.00 -1.02 -14.77
C PRO A 442 33.40 -2.32 -14.08
N LEU A 443 34.33 -2.26 -13.12
CA LEU A 443 34.71 -3.44 -12.33
C LEU A 443 33.53 -3.98 -11.52
N THR A 444 32.77 -3.12 -10.84
CA THR A 444 31.57 -3.53 -10.09
C THR A 444 30.48 -4.10 -10.99
N ALA A 445 30.23 -3.50 -12.16
CA ALA A 445 29.24 -4.01 -13.12
C ALA A 445 29.66 -5.37 -13.70
N LEU A 446 30.94 -5.55 -14.00
CA LEU A 446 31.50 -6.78 -14.56
C LEU A 446 31.50 -7.90 -13.52
N VAL A 447 31.81 -7.60 -12.25
CA VAL A 447 31.69 -8.55 -11.13
C VAL A 447 30.23 -8.93 -10.89
N VAL A 448 29.29 -7.97 -10.88
CA VAL A 448 27.85 -8.25 -10.73
C VAL A 448 27.37 -9.18 -11.85
N LEU A 449 27.73 -8.89 -13.09
CA LEU A 449 27.37 -9.69 -14.28
C LEU A 449 28.03 -11.08 -14.31
N ALA A 450 29.27 -11.20 -13.85
CA ALA A 450 29.98 -12.48 -13.78
C ALA A 450 29.43 -13.41 -12.68
N VAL A 451 28.93 -12.82 -11.60
CA VAL A 451 28.41 -13.54 -10.42
C VAL A 451 26.91 -13.86 -10.56
N LEU A 452 26.13 -13.04 -11.28
CA LEU A 452 24.71 -13.24 -11.54
C LEU A 452 24.32 -14.67 -11.99
N PRO A 453 25.03 -15.33 -12.94
CA PRO A 453 24.70 -16.70 -13.37
C PRO A 453 25.08 -17.78 -12.34
N GLN A 454 25.84 -17.44 -11.30
CA GLN A 454 26.15 -18.37 -10.20
C GLN A 454 25.02 -18.44 -9.16
N ILE A 455 24.08 -17.49 -9.21
CA ILE A 455 22.96 -17.43 -8.27
C ILE A 455 21.97 -18.57 -8.57
N ARG A 456 21.63 -19.34 -7.53
CA ARG A 456 20.60 -20.41 -7.59
C ARG A 456 19.31 -19.94 -6.93
N ILE A 457 18.20 -20.07 -7.65
CA ILE A 457 16.85 -19.82 -7.11
C ILE A 457 16.10 -21.15 -7.18
N ASP A 458 15.71 -21.68 -6.02
CA ASP A 458 14.97 -22.95 -5.91
C ASP A 458 15.67 -24.19 -6.46
N GLY A 459 17.01 -24.20 -6.41
CA GLY A 459 17.82 -25.32 -6.87
C GLY A 459 18.08 -25.31 -8.38
N GLU A 460 17.32 -24.52 -9.13
CA GLU A 460 17.64 -24.21 -10.51
C GLU A 460 18.65 -23.07 -10.55
N ARG A 461 19.69 -23.23 -11.39
CA ARG A 461 20.60 -22.13 -11.67
C ARG A 461 19.82 -21.07 -12.41
N PHE A 462 19.98 -19.82 -12.01
CA PHE A 462 19.39 -18.69 -12.71
C PHE A 462 20.08 -18.57 -14.08
N SER A 463 19.63 -19.35 -15.06
CA SER A 463 20.11 -19.27 -16.43
C SER A 463 19.42 -18.08 -17.07
N LEU A 464 19.99 -16.89 -16.87
CA LEU A 464 19.70 -15.79 -17.75
C LEU A 464 20.08 -16.26 -19.16
N ASP A 465 19.07 -16.29 -20.04
CA ASP A 465 19.27 -16.52 -21.47
C ASP A 465 20.44 -15.63 -21.90
N GLN A 466 21.41 -16.18 -22.65
CA GLN A 466 22.62 -15.45 -23.06
C GLN A 466 22.27 -14.11 -23.71
N ARG A 467 21.06 -13.98 -24.27
CA ARG A 467 20.44 -12.76 -24.80
C ARG A 467 20.23 -11.65 -23.77
N VAL A 468 19.79 -11.99 -22.55
CA VAL A 468 19.55 -11.03 -21.47
C VAL A 468 20.87 -10.65 -20.82
N ILE A 469 21.81 -11.61 -20.64
CA ILE A 469 23.17 -11.28 -20.19
C ILE A 469 23.83 -10.37 -21.21
N ALA A 470 23.78 -10.70 -22.51
CA ALA A 470 24.33 -9.86 -23.57
C ALA A 470 23.64 -8.50 -23.64
N GLY A 471 22.33 -8.42 -23.45
CA GLY A 471 21.57 -7.16 -23.45
C GLY A 471 21.90 -6.26 -22.26
N VAL A 472 21.98 -6.80 -21.05
CA VAL A 472 22.41 -6.06 -19.85
C VAL A 472 23.88 -5.67 -19.97
N PHE A 473 24.74 -6.58 -20.45
CA PHE A 473 26.16 -6.34 -20.70
C PHE A 473 26.35 -5.23 -21.74
N LEU A 474 25.59 -5.24 -22.86
CA LEU A 474 25.57 -4.16 -23.85
C LEU A 474 25.04 -2.85 -23.28
N ALA A 475 24.01 -2.88 -22.43
CA ALA A 475 23.48 -1.67 -21.80
C ALA A 475 24.51 -1.05 -20.83
N THR A 476 25.17 -1.86 -20.00
CA THR A 476 26.28 -1.41 -19.14
C THR A 476 27.49 -0.96 -19.96
N LEU A 477 27.82 -1.65 -21.06
CA LEU A 477 28.90 -1.25 -21.98
C LEU A 477 28.55 -0.04 -22.84
N GLY A 478 27.28 0.29 -23.04
CA GLY A 478 26.83 1.50 -23.73
C GLY A 478 26.90 2.74 -22.84
N VAL A 479 26.83 2.57 -21.52
CA VAL A 479 26.99 3.64 -20.52
C VAL A 479 28.47 3.95 -20.26
N LEU A 480 29.37 2.97 -20.40
CA LEU A 480 30.83 3.14 -20.21
C LEU A 480 31.48 4.22 -21.13
N PRO A 481 31.15 4.32 -22.44
CA PRO A 481 31.69 5.32 -23.36
C PRO A 481 31.25 6.76 -23.02
N MET A 482 30.08 6.93 -22.40
CA MET A 482 29.61 8.23 -21.89
C MET A 482 30.42 8.71 -20.67
N LEU A 483 31.09 7.80 -19.95
CA LEU A 483 31.90 8.11 -18.76
C LEU A 483 33.36 8.48 -19.08
N TYR A 484 33.89 8.15 -20.27
CA TYR A 484 35.32 8.32 -20.64
C TYR A 484 35.49 9.15 -21.92
N GLY A 485 35.32 10.47 -21.79
CA GLY A 485 35.21 11.45 -22.88
C GLY A 485 36.44 11.73 -23.77
N ALA A 486 37.17 10.73 -24.25
CA ALA A 486 38.16 10.94 -25.33
C ALA A 486 38.34 9.75 -26.29
N GLY A 487 37.90 8.54 -25.91
CA GLY A 487 37.93 7.35 -26.79
C GLY A 487 36.62 7.10 -27.55
N PHE A 488 35.60 7.97 -27.34
CA PHE A 488 34.20 7.79 -27.71
C PHE A 488 34.00 7.15 -29.09
N TRP A 489 34.59 7.70 -30.15
CA TRP A 489 34.37 7.25 -31.52
C TRP A 489 35.02 5.90 -31.84
N LEU A 490 36.21 5.61 -31.32
CA LEU A 490 36.87 4.31 -31.56
C LEU A 490 36.22 3.18 -30.76
N SER A 491 35.84 3.45 -29.50
CA SER A 491 35.12 2.48 -28.66
C SER A 491 33.70 2.23 -29.17
N MET A 492 32.99 3.28 -29.60
CA MET A 492 31.65 3.16 -30.18
C MET A 492 31.69 2.42 -31.53
N LEU A 493 32.67 2.69 -32.39
CA LEU A 493 32.79 2.00 -33.68
C LEU A 493 33.22 0.53 -33.53
N ALA A 494 34.11 0.22 -32.59
CA ALA A 494 34.48 -1.16 -32.26
C ALA A 494 33.32 -1.94 -31.61
N LEU A 495 32.57 -1.32 -30.70
CA LEU A 495 31.43 -1.95 -30.02
C LEU A 495 30.20 -2.09 -30.93
N VAL A 496 29.93 -1.13 -31.81
CA VAL A 496 28.87 -1.23 -32.83
C VAL A 496 29.22 -2.31 -33.84
N MET A 497 30.49 -2.45 -34.24
CA MET A 497 30.94 -3.55 -35.10
C MET A 497 30.77 -4.92 -34.41
N VAL A 498 31.16 -5.06 -33.15
CA VAL A 498 31.02 -6.33 -32.40
C VAL A 498 29.54 -6.65 -32.12
N ALA A 499 28.73 -5.67 -31.74
CA ALA A 499 27.29 -5.84 -31.56
C ALA A 499 26.58 -6.16 -32.88
N ALA A 500 26.94 -5.50 -33.99
CA ALA A 500 26.38 -5.79 -35.32
C ALA A 500 26.78 -7.18 -35.83
N VAL A 501 28.00 -7.65 -35.53
CA VAL A 501 28.46 -9.00 -35.86
C VAL A 501 27.73 -10.05 -35.02
N LEU A 502 27.58 -9.83 -33.71
CA LEU A 502 26.89 -10.77 -32.81
C LEU A 502 25.37 -10.80 -33.04
N LEU A 503 24.73 -9.64 -33.25
CA LEU A 503 23.32 -9.55 -33.63
C LEU A 503 23.07 -10.01 -35.06
N GLY A 504 23.97 -9.74 -36.01
CA GLY A 504 23.88 -10.21 -37.39
C GLY A 504 23.98 -11.73 -37.48
N ALA A 505 24.91 -12.34 -36.73
CA ALA A 505 25.04 -13.79 -36.61
C ALA A 505 23.82 -14.44 -35.91
N ALA A 506 23.24 -13.79 -34.90
CA ALA A 506 22.03 -14.27 -34.23
C ALA A 506 20.73 -14.02 -35.02
N ARG A 507 20.69 -12.99 -35.90
CA ARG A 507 19.51 -12.55 -36.67
C ARG A 507 19.38 -13.19 -38.05
N LEU A 508 20.47 -13.60 -38.69
CA LEU A 508 20.39 -14.34 -39.96
C LEU A 508 19.53 -15.60 -39.86
N TRP A 509 19.22 -16.04 -38.63
CA TRP A 509 18.40 -17.22 -38.35
C TRP A 509 16.88 -16.97 -38.28
N ARG A 510 16.34 -15.76 -38.02
CA ARG A 510 14.90 -15.68 -37.57
C ARG A 510 13.97 -14.51 -37.95
N ASN A 511 14.29 -13.63 -38.89
CA ASN A 511 13.30 -12.77 -39.61
C ASN A 511 12.22 -12.01 -38.77
N ASP A 512 12.57 -11.35 -37.66
CA ASP A 512 11.61 -10.51 -36.89
C ASP A 512 11.91 -9.00 -37.00
N HIS A 513 11.12 -8.28 -37.81
CA HIS A 513 11.29 -6.86 -38.13
C HIS A 513 10.59 -5.87 -37.18
N LEU A 514 9.63 -6.33 -36.37
CA LEU A 514 8.79 -5.47 -35.52
C LEU A 514 9.54 -4.79 -34.35
N LEU A 515 10.65 -5.38 -33.92
CA LEU A 515 11.44 -4.90 -32.77
C LEU A 515 12.29 -3.68 -33.09
N LEU A 516 12.76 -3.54 -34.35
CA LEU A 516 13.45 -2.35 -34.83
C LEU A 516 12.49 -1.16 -34.99
N LEU A 517 11.24 -1.44 -35.34
CA LEU A 517 10.22 -0.42 -35.61
C LEU A 517 9.65 0.23 -34.34
N ALA A 518 9.67 -0.48 -33.21
CA ALA A 518 9.22 0.07 -31.91
C ALA A 518 10.32 0.85 -31.16
N TRP A 519 11.60 0.51 -31.37
CA TRP A 519 12.73 1.16 -30.70
C TRP A 519 13.13 2.50 -31.33
N ALA A 520 13.04 2.60 -32.66
CA ALA A 520 13.34 3.83 -33.39
C ALA A 520 12.51 5.05 -32.89
N PRO A 521 11.17 4.98 -32.75
CA PRO A 521 10.38 6.12 -32.28
C PRO A 521 10.63 6.46 -30.81
N LEU A 522 10.92 5.49 -29.94
CA LEU A 522 11.24 5.74 -28.52
C LEU A 522 12.58 6.46 -28.34
N VAL A 523 13.59 6.06 -29.12
CA VAL A 523 14.91 6.72 -29.14
C VAL A 523 14.80 8.10 -29.76
N ILE A 524 14.02 8.24 -30.84
CA ILE A 524 13.76 9.55 -31.49
C ILE A 524 12.99 10.49 -30.56
N ILE A 525 11.93 10.04 -29.88
CA ILE A 525 11.15 10.88 -28.94
C ILE A 525 12.02 11.36 -27.79
N ARG A 526 12.93 10.52 -27.28
CA ARG A 526 13.82 10.89 -26.16
C ARG A 526 15.01 11.75 -26.58
N LEU A 527 15.49 11.59 -27.82
CA LEU A 527 16.43 12.52 -28.44
C LEU A 527 15.77 13.87 -28.76
N CYS A 528 14.52 13.87 -29.21
CA CYS A 528 13.76 15.09 -29.48
C CYS A 528 13.39 15.83 -28.20
N SER A 529 12.98 15.14 -27.12
CA SER A 529 12.73 15.78 -25.82
C SER A 529 14.00 16.36 -25.20
N TYR A 530 15.17 15.83 -25.54
CA TYR A 530 16.45 16.35 -25.05
C TYR A 530 16.98 17.55 -25.87
N TYR A 531 16.61 17.65 -27.15
CA TYR A 531 17.08 18.70 -28.06
C TYR A 531 16.11 19.90 -28.21
N ILE A 532 14.87 19.77 -27.75
CA ILE A 532 13.86 20.82 -27.85
C ILE A 532 13.82 21.60 -26.53
N ASP A 533 14.06 22.90 -26.63
CA ASP A 533 14.13 23.95 -25.60
C ASP A 533 13.53 23.62 -24.20
N PRO A 534 14.31 23.67 -23.10
CA PRO A 534 13.90 23.26 -21.73
C PRO A 534 12.76 24.09 -21.11
N VAL A 535 12.27 25.11 -21.80
CA VAL A 535 11.14 25.95 -21.36
C VAL A 535 9.78 25.28 -21.66
N HIS A 536 9.73 24.22 -22.47
CA HIS A 536 8.49 23.49 -22.82
C HIS A 536 8.44 22.04 -22.28
N ASP A 537 9.31 21.69 -21.33
CA ASP A 537 9.59 20.30 -20.93
C ASP A 537 8.55 19.61 -20.03
N ASP A 538 7.56 20.33 -19.50
CA ASP A 538 6.63 19.77 -18.51
C ASP A 538 5.73 18.64 -19.05
N LEU A 539 5.55 18.52 -20.38
CA LEU A 539 4.67 17.51 -21.00
C LEU A 539 5.40 16.22 -21.45
N ALA A 540 6.72 16.27 -21.63
CA ALA A 540 7.47 15.17 -22.26
C ALA A 540 7.59 13.95 -21.35
N ASP A 541 7.82 14.19 -20.05
CA ASP A 541 7.95 13.14 -19.04
C ASP A 541 6.66 12.33 -18.83
N PRO A 542 5.48 12.92 -18.61
CA PRO A 542 4.25 12.14 -18.47
C PRO A 542 3.87 11.37 -19.75
N LEU A 543 4.19 11.92 -20.94
CA LEU A 543 4.01 11.22 -22.22
C LEU A 543 4.95 10.03 -22.39
N ALA A 544 6.21 10.14 -21.96
CA ALA A 544 7.17 9.03 -22.02
C ALA A 544 6.71 7.85 -21.15
N TRP A 545 6.30 8.09 -19.90
CA TRP A 545 5.84 7.04 -18.99
C TRP A 545 4.57 6.35 -19.47
N THR A 546 3.63 7.11 -20.04
CA THR A 546 2.41 6.54 -20.64
C THR A 546 2.69 5.70 -21.89
N LEU A 547 3.64 6.10 -22.73
CA LEU A 547 4.08 5.30 -23.87
C LEU A 547 4.80 4.02 -23.43
N PHE A 548 5.64 4.07 -22.40
CA PHE A 548 6.25 2.86 -21.82
C PHE A 548 5.19 1.90 -21.28
N ALA A 549 4.18 2.40 -20.57
CA ALA A 549 3.07 1.60 -20.08
C ALA A 549 2.30 0.94 -21.24
N ALA A 550 2.02 1.69 -22.31
CA ALA A 550 1.32 1.19 -23.49
C ALA A 550 2.11 0.12 -24.24
N VAL A 551 3.43 0.28 -24.39
CA VAL A 551 4.31 -0.72 -25.04
C VAL A 551 4.40 -1.99 -24.19
N CYS A 552 4.59 -1.88 -22.88
CA CYS A 552 4.58 -3.04 -21.99
C CYS A 552 3.23 -3.76 -22.00
N LEU A 553 2.12 -3.02 -22.07
CA LEU A 553 0.78 -3.59 -22.16
C LEU A 553 0.56 -4.30 -23.49
N ALA A 554 0.92 -3.69 -24.62
CA ALA A 554 0.84 -4.30 -25.94
C ALA A 554 1.65 -5.60 -26.00
N TRP A 555 2.81 -5.61 -25.35
CA TRP A 555 3.66 -6.80 -25.30
C TRP A 555 3.09 -7.90 -24.41
N ALA A 556 2.56 -7.54 -23.24
CA ALA A 556 1.81 -8.45 -22.39
C ALA A 556 0.59 -9.08 -23.10
N LEU A 557 -0.02 -8.37 -24.06
CA LEU A 557 -1.13 -8.91 -24.85
C LEU A 557 -0.64 -9.87 -25.95
N SER A 558 0.57 -9.66 -26.49
CA SER A 558 1.16 -10.50 -27.54
C SER A 558 1.87 -11.77 -27.02
N GLU A 559 2.36 -11.76 -25.78
CA GLU A 559 3.20 -12.83 -25.23
C GLU A 559 2.38 -14.04 -24.77
N ARG A 560 2.73 -15.23 -25.26
CA ARG A 560 2.01 -16.49 -24.94
C ARG A 560 2.47 -17.09 -23.61
N ARG A 561 3.67 -16.77 -23.12
CA ARG A 561 4.22 -17.35 -21.89
C ARG A 561 3.67 -16.64 -20.65
N ARG A 562 2.95 -17.37 -19.78
CA ARG A 562 2.23 -16.84 -18.60
C ARG A 562 3.12 -16.01 -17.66
N MET A 563 4.34 -16.46 -17.35
CA MET A 563 5.24 -15.73 -16.44
C MET A 563 5.76 -14.42 -17.05
N VAL A 564 6.12 -14.44 -18.33
CA VAL A 564 6.63 -13.27 -19.05
C VAL A 564 5.52 -12.22 -19.19
N ARG A 565 4.30 -12.68 -19.54
CA ARG A 565 3.09 -11.86 -19.58
C ARG A 565 2.78 -11.20 -18.25
N ALA A 566 2.86 -11.94 -17.13
CA ALA A 566 2.64 -11.39 -15.80
C ALA A 566 3.68 -10.30 -15.46
N GLY A 567 4.96 -10.51 -15.81
CA GLY A 567 6.01 -9.51 -15.66
C GLY A 567 5.72 -8.21 -16.42
N PHE A 568 5.30 -8.30 -17.68
CA PHE A 568 4.96 -7.12 -18.48
C PHE A 568 3.69 -6.41 -18.01
N LEU A 569 2.71 -7.12 -17.45
CA LEU A 569 1.54 -6.49 -16.84
C LEU A 569 1.90 -5.70 -15.57
N VAL A 570 2.79 -6.24 -14.73
CA VAL A 570 3.29 -5.52 -13.55
C VAL A 570 4.08 -4.29 -13.96
N ALA A 571 4.98 -4.42 -14.94
CA ALA A 571 5.75 -3.30 -15.48
C ALA A 571 4.84 -2.21 -16.08
N ALA A 572 3.84 -2.61 -16.88
CA ALA A 572 2.84 -1.68 -17.44
C ALA A 572 2.06 -0.94 -16.34
N GLY A 573 1.67 -1.64 -15.27
CA GLY A 573 0.98 -1.03 -14.13
C GLY A 573 1.85 -0.03 -13.36
N LEU A 574 3.13 -0.35 -13.14
CA LEU A 574 4.08 0.55 -12.48
C LEU A 574 4.37 1.80 -13.32
N PHE A 575 4.59 1.64 -14.64
CA PHE A 575 4.77 2.77 -15.55
C PHE A 575 3.51 3.62 -15.71
N ALA A 576 2.32 2.99 -15.68
CA ALA A 576 1.06 3.73 -15.66
C ALA A 576 0.90 4.55 -14.38
N LEU A 577 1.25 3.99 -13.20
CA LEU A 577 1.20 4.71 -11.93
C LEU A 577 2.21 5.87 -11.88
N ALA A 578 3.44 5.65 -12.37
CA ALA A 578 4.44 6.69 -12.52
C ALA A 578 3.96 7.81 -13.47
N GLY A 579 3.37 7.42 -14.61
CA GLY A 579 2.76 8.36 -15.55
C GLY A 579 1.62 9.15 -14.93
N VAL A 580 0.72 8.50 -14.16
CA VAL A 580 -0.39 9.18 -13.45
C VAL A 580 0.13 10.17 -12.41
N ALA A 581 1.17 9.82 -11.65
CA ALA A 581 1.79 10.74 -10.70
C ALA A 581 2.34 11.98 -11.41
N GLN A 582 3.07 11.78 -12.51
CA GLN A 582 3.62 12.87 -13.33
C GLN A 582 2.53 13.72 -14.00
N TRP A 583 1.43 13.11 -14.47
CA TRP A 583 0.28 13.85 -15.00
C TRP A 583 -0.44 14.67 -13.93
N LEU A 584 -0.46 14.21 -12.68
CA LEU A 584 -1.06 14.95 -11.56
C LEU A 584 -0.19 16.13 -11.12
N ASP A 585 1.14 15.95 -11.12
CA ASP A 585 2.10 17.03 -10.88
C ASP A 585 2.02 18.07 -12.01
N PHE A 586 1.97 17.63 -13.27
CA PHE A 586 1.74 18.49 -14.44
C PHE A 586 0.43 19.28 -14.33
N ALA A 587 -0.65 18.63 -13.87
CA ALA A 587 -1.95 19.26 -13.67
C ALA A 587 -2.03 20.14 -12.41
N GLN A 588 -0.94 20.28 -11.64
CA GLN A 588 -0.88 20.99 -10.37
C GLN A 588 -1.97 20.55 -9.38
N ALA A 589 -2.30 19.26 -9.36
CA ALA A 589 -3.34 18.74 -8.49
C ALA A 589 -2.94 18.89 -6.99
N PRO A 590 -3.89 19.13 -6.08
CA PRO A 590 -3.63 19.13 -4.65
C PRO A 590 -3.06 17.78 -4.18
N ARG A 591 -2.04 17.78 -3.30
CA ARG A 591 -1.40 16.56 -2.77
C ARG A 591 -2.35 15.54 -2.14
N SER A 592 -3.52 15.99 -1.62
CA SER A 592 -4.56 15.10 -1.12
C SER A 592 -5.22 14.24 -2.20
N ILE A 593 -5.25 14.73 -3.44
CA ILE A 593 -5.76 14.02 -4.62
C ILE A 593 -4.73 13.01 -5.13
N HIS A 594 -3.42 13.26 -4.95
CA HIS A 594 -2.36 12.34 -5.38
C HIS A 594 -2.48 10.99 -4.67
N GLY A 595 -2.62 11.01 -3.33
CA GLY A 595 -2.79 9.79 -2.55
C GLY A 595 -4.06 9.02 -2.93
N PHE A 596 -5.17 9.73 -3.17
CA PHE A 596 -6.43 9.08 -3.55
C PHE A 596 -6.36 8.45 -4.94
N VAL A 597 -5.83 9.15 -5.94
CA VAL A 597 -5.75 8.65 -7.32
C VAL A 597 -4.77 7.48 -7.43
N ILE A 598 -3.61 7.54 -6.75
CA ILE A 598 -2.64 6.44 -6.72
C ILE A 598 -3.23 5.21 -6.04
N VAL A 599 -3.91 5.37 -4.89
CA VAL A 599 -4.56 4.25 -4.19
C VAL A 599 -5.71 3.67 -5.02
N ALA A 600 -6.52 4.51 -5.67
CA ALA A 600 -7.63 4.06 -6.51
C ALA A 600 -7.15 3.30 -7.76
N SER A 601 -6.14 3.82 -8.47
CA SER A 601 -5.58 3.19 -9.66
C SER A 601 -4.76 1.94 -9.33
N GLY A 602 -4.01 1.93 -8.21
CA GLY A 602 -3.37 0.72 -7.69
C GLY A 602 -4.36 -0.37 -7.27
N SER A 603 -5.47 0.02 -6.63
CA SER A 603 -6.54 -0.92 -6.24
C SER A 603 -7.27 -1.51 -7.46
N LEU A 604 -7.56 -0.68 -8.48
CA LEU A 604 -8.11 -1.12 -9.76
C LEU A 604 -7.17 -2.08 -10.49
N GLY A 605 -5.86 -1.80 -10.50
CA GLY A 605 -4.83 -2.69 -11.04
C GLY A 605 -4.78 -4.04 -10.32
N MET A 606 -4.86 -4.04 -8.99
CA MET A 606 -4.95 -5.28 -8.21
C MET A 606 -6.22 -6.08 -8.52
N VAL A 607 -7.39 -5.43 -8.56
CA VAL A 607 -8.68 -6.09 -8.87
C VAL A 607 -8.66 -6.66 -10.30
N ALA A 608 -8.13 -5.92 -11.27
CA ALA A 608 -7.96 -6.39 -12.65
C ALA A 608 -6.98 -7.58 -12.75
N SER A 609 -5.89 -7.59 -11.98
CA SER A 609 -4.96 -8.72 -11.94
C SER A 609 -5.63 -9.98 -11.36
N GLN A 610 -6.46 -9.83 -10.32
CA GLN A 610 -7.16 -10.94 -9.70
C GLN A 610 -8.28 -11.50 -10.60
N SER A 611 -8.97 -10.65 -11.37
CA SER A 611 -9.99 -11.10 -12.31
C SER A 611 -9.39 -11.89 -13.47
N LEU A 612 -8.22 -11.47 -13.99
CA LEU A 612 -7.46 -12.18 -15.02
C LEU A 612 -6.95 -13.55 -14.55
N VAL A 613 -6.54 -13.67 -13.29
CA VAL A 613 -6.14 -14.97 -12.71
C VAL A 613 -7.34 -15.90 -12.58
N ARG A 614 -8.51 -15.39 -12.18
CA ARG A 614 -9.73 -16.21 -12.05
C ARG A 614 -10.29 -16.69 -13.38
N THR A 615 -10.29 -15.84 -14.42
CA THR A 615 -10.74 -16.26 -15.75
C THR A 615 -9.81 -17.30 -16.37
N ALA A 616 -8.50 -17.21 -16.12
CA ALA A 616 -7.55 -18.24 -16.56
C ALA A 616 -7.81 -19.61 -15.91
N ILE A 617 -8.17 -19.64 -14.62
CA ILE A 617 -8.44 -20.90 -13.89
C ILE A 617 -9.76 -21.54 -14.37
N ASN A 618 -10.79 -20.75 -14.63
CA ASN A 618 -12.11 -21.29 -15.01
C ASN A 618 -12.13 -21.92 -16.41
N VAL A 619 -11.33 -21.42 -17.35
CA VAL A 619 -11.21 -21.99 -18.72
C VAL A 619 -10.55 -23.38 -18.69
N GLU A 620 -9.70 -23.65 -17.70
CA GLU A 620 -8.98 -24.92 -17.56
C GLU A 620 -9.85 -26.02 -16.90
N THR A 621 -10.91 -25.64 -16.18
CA THR A 621 -11.83 -26.59 -15.52
C THR A 621 -13.00 -27.05 -16.39
N THR A 622 -13.22 -26.42 -17.54
CA THR A 622 -14.15 -26.93 -18.55
C THR A 622 -13.45 -28.05 -19.33
N PRO A 623 -13.89 -29.31 -19.23
CA PRO A 623 -13.33 -30.39 -20.04
C PRO A 623 -13.54 -30.06 -21.52
N PRO A 624 -12.57 -30.39 -22.39
CA PRO A 624 -12.73 -30.20 -23.83
C PRO A 624 -13.94 -31.03 -24.29
N ALA A 625 -14.85 -30.37 -25.01
CA ALA A 625 -16.02 -30.99 -25.62
C ALA A 625 -15.63 -31.91 -26.79
#